data_AF-A0A932K1B6-F1
#
_entry.id   AF-A0A932K1B6-F1
#
_cell.length_a   1.000
_cell.length_b   1.000
_cell.length_c   1.000
_cell.angle_alpha   90.00
_cell.angle_beta   90.00
_cell.angle_gamma   90.00
#
_symmetry.space_group_name_H-M   'P 1'
#
loop_
_entity.id
_entity.type
_entity.pdbx_description
1 polymer ?
#
loop_
_entity_poly.entity_id
_entity_poly.type
_entity_poly.pdbx_seq_one_letter_code
_entity_poly.pdbx_strand_id
1 'polypeptide(L)'
;MRTHRTMTVSLPPEMVADIEKVRRTERRTRSELVREALRVYFDRIRTLPVYTPTRQELREIEKGRAEMRRGNYYTLDEFSRWLLGRPHKKSRAKTVAARPEA
;
A
#
# COMPACT_ATOMS: atom_id res chain seq x y z
N MET A 1 1.62 0.79 -43.09
CA MET A 1 2.58 1.41 -42.15
C MET A 1 2.67 0.54 -40.92
N ARG A 2 3.85 0.06 -40.50
CA ARG A 2 3.98 -0.93 -39.41
C ARG A 2 3.94 -0.20 -38.05
N THR A 3 2.86 -0.38 -37.30
CA THR A 3 2.53 0.42 -36.09
C THR A 3 3.10 -0.13 -34.78
N HIS A 4 4.13 -0.99 -34.85
CA HIS A 4 4.69 -1.66 -33.66
C HIS A 4 6.21 -1.62 -33.66
N ARG A 5 6.80 -1.35 -32.48
CA ARG A 5 8.24 -1.48 -32.21
C ARG A 5 8.49 -2.72 -31.34
N THR A 6 9.60 -3.41 -31.58
CA THR A 6 10.02 -4.58 -30.79
C THR A 6 10.81 -4.11 -29.56
N MET A 7 10.53 -4.75 -28.42
CA MET A 7 11.27 -4.57 -27.16
C MET A 7 11.64 -5.95 -26.63
N THR A 8 12.87 -6.10 -26.14
CA THR A 8 13.37 -7.34 -25.52
C THR A 8 13.62 -7.08 -24.05
N VAL A 9 13.12 -7.97 -23.18
CA VAL A 9 13.26 -7.88 -21.72
C VAL A 9 13.58 -9.27 -21.19
N SER A 10 14.53 -9.36 -20.25
CA SER A 10 14.80 -10.58 -19.50
C SER A 10 13.81 -10.71 -18.34
N LEU A 11 13.20 -11.87 -18.19
CA LEU A 11 12.26 -12.15 -17.10
C LEU A 11 12.80 -13.28 -16.21
N PRO A 12 12.49 -13.27 -14.90
CA PRO A 12 12.80 -14.39 -14.04
C PRO A 12 12.20 -15.72 -14.55
N PRO A 13 12.90 -16.85 -14.43
CA PRO A 13 12.46 -18.14 -14.97
C PRO A 13 11.05 -18.55 -14.51
N GLU A 14 10.73 -18.31 -13.25
CA GLU A 14 9.42 -18.57 -12.65
C GLU A 14 8.31 -17.79 -13.34
N MET A 15 8.57 -16.52 -13.68
CA MET A 15 7.61 -15.66 -14.36
C MET A 15 7.37 -16.11 -15.80
N VAL A 16 8.40 -16.63 -16.47
CA VAL A 16 8.26 -17.24 -17.82
C VAL A 16 7.39 -18.49 -17.76
N ALA A 17 7.54 -19.31 -16.72
CA ALA A 17 6.72 -20.51 -16.52
C ALA A 17 5.24 -20.14 -16.33
N ASP A 18 4.95 -19.10 -15.54
CA ASP A 18 3.59 -18.60 -15.34
C ASP A 18 2.98 -18.07 -16.64
N ILE A 19 3.73 -17.31 -17.43
CA ILE A 19 3.29 -16.84 -18.75
C ILE A 19 2.90 -18.02 -19.64
N GLU A 20 3.70 -19.10 -19.69
CA GLU A 20 3.37 -20.28 -20.49
C GLU A 20 2.11 -21.00 -20.02
N LYS A 21 1.89 -21.08 -18.71
CA LYS A 21 0.68 -21.68 -18.15
C LYS A 21 -0.56 -20.90 -18.58
N VAL A 22 -0.56 -19.59 -18.39
CA VAL A 22 -1.70 -18.72 -18.76
C VAL A 22 -1.91 -18.73 -20.28
N ARG A 23 -0.82 -18.69 -21.05
CA ARG A 23 -0.88 -18.77 -22.53
C ARG A 23 -1.63 -20.00 -23.01
N ARG A 24 -1.37 -21.18 -22.40
CA ARG A 24 -2.03 -22.44 -22.74
C ARG A 24 -3.51 -22.43 -22.35
N THR A 25 -3.82 -21.93 -21.15
CA THR A 25 -5.19 -21.86 -20.64
C THR A 25 -6.06 -20.91 -21.46
N GLU A 26 -5.55 -19.72 -21.79
CA GLU A 26 -6.30 -18.68 -22.51
C GLU A 26 -6.19 -18.78 -24.03
N ARG A 27 -5.38 -19.70 -24.57
CA ARG A 27 -5.08 -19.85 -26.01
C ARG A 27 -4.59 -18.55 -26.66
N ARG A 28 -3.72 -17.81 -25.97
CA ARG A 28 -3.14 -16.53 -26.45
C ARG A 28 -1.68 -16.67 -26.87
N THR A 29 -1.10 -15.61 -27.42
CA THR A 29 0.35 -15.49 -27.65
C THR A 29 1.05 -14.78 -26.48
N ARG A 30 2.37 -14.97 -26.34
CA ARG A 30 3.17 -14.27 -25.32
C ARG A 30 3.04 -12.75 -25.44
N SER A 31 3.13 -12.23 -26.68
CA SER A 31 3.08 -10.80 -26.92
C SER A 31 1.70 -10.21 -26.64
N GLU A 32 0.61 -10.96 -26.84
CA GLU A 32 -0.73 -10.50 -26.44
C GLU A 32 -0.84 -10.38 -24.93
N LEU A 33 -0.41 -11.42 -24.19
CA LEU A 33 -0.47 -11.44 -22.74
C LEU A 33 0.38 -10.31 -22.13
N VAL A 34 1.59 -10.11 -22.62
CA VAL A 34 2.47 -9.02 -22.16
C VAL A 34 1.87 -7.65 -22.48
N ARG A 35 1.31 -7.45 -23.67
CA ARG A 35 0.66 -6.18 -24.03
C ARG A 35 -0.54 -5.90 -23.13
N GLU A 36 -1.34 -6.90 -22.82
CA GLU A 36 -2.49 -6.75 -21.94
C GLU A 36 -2.08 -6.46 -20.50
N ALA A 37 -1.09 -7.20 -19.97
CA ALA A 37 -0.54 -6.94 -18.64
C ALA A 37 -0.01 -5.49 -18.51
N LEU A 38 0.71 -5.00 -19.52
CA LEU A 38 1.17 -3.61 -19.55
C LEU A 38 0.01 -2.61 -19.64
N ARG A 39 -1.02 -2.90 -20.43
CA ARG A 39 -2.21 -2.04 -20.52
C ARG A 39 -2.90 -1.92 -19.16
N VAL A 40 -3.13 -3.04 -18.49
CA VAL A 40 -3.73 -3.07 -17.14
C VAL A 40 -2.84 -2.35 -16.12
N TYR A 41 -1.53 -2.56 -16.17
CA TYR A 41 -0.59 -1.87 -15.28
C TYR A 41 -0.64 -0.35 -15.45
N PHE A 42 -0.59 0.15 -16.69
CA PHE A 42 -0.65 1.58 -16.96
C PHE A 42 -2.03 2.18 -16.68
N ASP A 43 -3.10 1.46 -16.95
CA ASP A 43 -4.45 1.91 -16.60
C ASP A 43 -4.61 2.03 -15.09
N ARG A 44 -4.10 1.05 -14.32
CA ARG A 44 -4.06 1.11 -12.86
C ARG A 44 -3.24 2.30 -12.34
N ILE A 45 -2.10 2.61 -12.96
CA ILE A 45 -1.32 3.80 -12.59
C ILE A 45 -2.07 5.10 -12.88
N ARG A 46 -2.78 5.16 -14.01
CA ARG A 46 -3.54 6.36 -14.41
C ARG A 46 -4.79 6.58 -13.56
N THR A 47 -5.45 5.50 -13.17
CA THR A 47 -6.74 5.52 -12.46
C THR A 47 -6.57 5.59 -10.94
N LEU A 48 -5.42 5.18 -10.40
CA LEU A 48 -5.10 5.43 -9.00
C LEU A 48 -4.56 6.86 -8.87
N PRO A 49 -5.32 7.81 -8.29
CA PRO A 49 -4.74 9.08 -7.89
C PRO A 49 -3.74 8.78 -6.77
N VAL A 50 -2.45 8.71 -7.13
CA VAL A 50 -1.38 8.71 -6.13
C VAL A 50 -1.37 10.09 -5.52
N TYR A 51 -2.11 10.25 -4.42
CA TYR A 51 -2.14 11.50 -3.67
C TYR A 51 -0.72 11.80 -3.20
N THR A 52 -0.16 12.89 -3.72
CA THR A 52 1.14 13.38 -3.27
C THR A 52 0.87 14.39 -2.17
N PRO A 53 1.18 14.09 -0.89
CA PRO A 53 0.90 15.00 0.20
C PRO A 53 1.61 16.33 0.00
N THR A 54 0.91 17.42 0.30
CA THR A 54 1.48 18.76 0.33
C THR A 54 2.54 18.88 1.43
N ARG A 55 3.41 19.89 1.32
CA ARG A 55 4.40 20.20 2.38
C ARG A 55 3.75 20.43 3.74
N GLN A 56 2.55 21.00 3.76
CA GLN A 56 1.80 21.24 5.00
C GLN A 56 1.33 19.93 5.62
N GLU A 57 0.75 19.04 4.83
CA GLU A 57 0.30 17.73 5.33
C GLU A 57 1.45 16.87 5.83
N LEU A 58 2.61 16.91 5.16
CA LEU A 58 3.80 16.22 5.65
C LEU A 58 4.21 16.72 7.05
N ARG A 59 4.15 18.03 7.29
CA ARG A 59 4.41 18.61 8.61
C ARG A 59 3.38 18.19 9.65
N GLU A 60 2.10 18.17 9.29
CA GLU A 60 1.04 17.73 10.21
C GLU A 60 1.16 16.24 10.55
N ILE A 61 1.52 15.40 9.59
CA ILE A 61 1.82 13.98 9.81
C ILE A 61 3.01 13.83 10.78
N GLU A 62 4.08 14.59 10.57
CA GLU A 62 5.26 14.55 11.44
C GLU A 62 4.93 15.00 12.87
N LYS A 63 4.16 16.08 13.01
CA LYS A 63 3.66 16.59 14.28
C LYS A 63 2.79 15.54 14.99
N GLY A 64 1.86 14.91 14.28
CA GLY A 64 1.05 13.81 14.82
C GLY A 64 1.89 12.64 15.32
N ARG A 65 2.91 12.22 14.55
CA ARG A 65 3.85 11.18 14.97
C ARG A 65 4.67 11.58 16.20
N ALA A 66 4.99 12.85 16.37
CA ALA A 66 5.67 13.34 17.56
C ALA A 66 4.77 13.28 18.80
N GLU A 67 3.50 13.68 18.68
CA GLU A 67 2.52 13.59 19.77
C GLU A 67 2.25 12.14 20.19
N MET A 68 2.11 11.22 19.23
CA MET A 68 1.97 9.79 19.53
C MET A 68 3.17 9.24 20.32
N ARG A 69 4.40 9.63 19.95
CA ARG A 69 5.63 9.26 20.70
C ARG A 69 5.66 9.80 22.12
N ARG A 70 5.08 10.98 22.35
CA ARG A 70 4.94 11.59 23.69
C ARG A 70 3.84 10.93 24.52
N GLY A 71 3.05 10.02 23.94
CA GLY A 71 1.88 9.42 24.59
C GLY A 71 0.63 10.30 24.52
N ASN A 72 0.64 11.35 23.70
CA ASN A 72 -0.48 12.25 23.49
C ASN A 72 -1.33 11.76 22.31
N TYR A 73 -2.08 10.68 22.54
CA TYR A 73 -3.01 10.13 21.56
C TYR A 73 -4.26 9.61 22.26
N TYR A 74 -5.31 9.39 21.46
CA TYR A 74 -6.49 8.63 21.88
C TYR A 74 -6.49 7.31 21.11
N THR A 75 -6.84 6.22 21.79
CA THR A 75 -7.22 4.99 21.08
C THR A 75 -8.57 5.19 20.38
N LEU A 76 -8.86 4.38 19.36
CA LEU A 76 -10.12 4.47 18.63
C LEU A 76 -11.33 4.31 19.55
N ASP A 77 -11.23 3.41 20.53
CA ASP A 77 -12.28 3.17 21.52
C ASP A 77 -12.46 4.35 22.49
N GLU A 78 -11.37 4.96 22.96
CA GLU A 78 -11.45 6.18 23.78
C GLU A 78 -12.07 7.35 23.02
N PHE A 79 -11.68 7.52 21.76
CA PHE A 79 -12.24 8.54 20.88
C PHE A 79 -13.72 8.31 20.62
N SER A 80 -14.13 7.07 20.33
CA SER A 80 -15.54 6.69 20.14
C SER A 80 -16.37 6.93 21.40
N ARG A 81 -15.88 6.53 22.58
CA ARG A 81 -16.55 6.78 23.87
C ARG A 81 -16.68 8.26 24.18
N TRP A 82 -15.67 9.07 23.86
CA TRP A 82 -15.72 10.52 23.99
C TRP A 82 -16.76 11.15 23.07
N LEU A 83 -16.79 10.74 21.80
CA LEU A 83 -17.74 11.24 20.80
C LEU A 83 -19.20 10.92 21.17
N LEU A 84 -19.43 9.78 21.83
CA LEU A 84 -20.74 9.33 22.30
C LEU A 84 -21.14 9.87 23.70
N GLY A 85 -20.38 10.83 24.25
CA GLY A 85 -20.76 11.56 25.47
C GLY A 85 -20.67 10.75 26.77
N ARG A 86 -19.95 9.62 26.81
CA ARG A 86 -19.75 8.85 28.05
C ARG A 86 -18.58 9.45 28.87
N PRO A 87 -18.71 9.61 30.20
CA PRO A 87 -17.67 10.23 31.02
C PRO A 87 -16.34 9.47 30.91
N HIS A 88 -15.28 10.21 30.57
CA HIS A 88 -13.97 9.67 30.23
C HIS A 88 -13.00 9.70 31.42
N LYS A 89 -12.38 8.55 31.73
CA LYS A 89 -11.11 8.48 32.46
C LYS A 89 -10.01 8.17 31.44
N LYS A 90 -9.02 9.06 31.29
CA LYS A 90 -7.82 8.81 30.47
C LYS A 90 -7.20 7.49 30.93
N SER A 91 -7.15 6.50 30.05
CA SER A 91 -6.39 5.30 30.37
C SER A 91 -4.91 5.66 30.25
N ARG A 92 -4.22 5.67 31.39
CA ARG A 92 -2.79 5.90 31.42
C ARG A 92 -2.14 4.65 30.82
N ALA A 93 -1.30 4.83 29.79
CA ALA A 93 -0.59 3.72 29.17
C ALA A 93 0.08 2.85 30.25
N LYS A 94 -0.24 1.56 30.26
CA LYS A 94 0.43 0.58 31.12
C LYS A 94 1.84 0.44 30.54
N THR A 95 2.87 0.83 31.30
CA THR A 95 4.26 0.52 30.97
C THR A 95 4.36 -0.99 30.82
N VAL A 96 4.46 -1.49 29.59
CA VAL A 96 4.85 -2.87 29.34
C VAL A 96 6.30 -2.95 29.78
N ALA A 97 6.52 -3.50 30.98
CA ALA A 97 7.86 -3.77 31.48
C ALA A 97 8.60 -4.62 30.45
N ALA A 98 9.80 -4.19 30.08
CA ALA A 98 10.70 -4.97 29.24
C ALA A 98 10.83 -6.37 29.85
N ARG A 99 10.48 -7.37 29.06
CA ARG A 99 10.65 -8.78 29.41
C ARG A 99 12.17 -9.03 29.48
N PRO A 100 12.75 -9.41 30.62
CA PRO A 100 14.16 -9.76 30.66
C PRO A 100 14.35 -11.04 29.85
N GLU A 101 15.24 -10.98 28.86
CA GLU A 101 15.81 -12.18 28.25
C GLU A 101 16.73 -12.83 29.29
N ALA A 102 16.38 -14.06 29.65
CA ALA A 102 17.26 -15.07 30.25
C ALA A 102 16.76 -16.44 29.81
#